data_AF-A0A969MF99-F1
#
_entry.id   AF-A0A969MF99-F1
#
_cell.length_a   1.000
_cell.length_b   1.000
_cell.length_c   1.000
_cell.angle_alpha   90.00
_cell.angle_beta   90.00
_cell.angle_gamma   90.00
#
_symmetry.space_group_name_H-M   'P 1'
#
loop_
_entity.id
_entity.type
_entity.pdbx_description
1 polymer ?
#
loop_
_entity_poly.entity_id
_entity_poly.type
_entity_poly.pdbx_seq_one_letter_code
_entity_poly.pdbx_strand_id
1 'polypeptide(L)'
;MKRQWKSLILALNWVLLSLGTSVLIILTQSPQITIAQPPTVIIKTPEKETVPDTDKQKPESSTEESTEKKPEEEAKPTPEEIARQKKLIEADKLYQAGNIAEAQTIYRQAKQPFTNTSDIQPLKQAIVDPAKLSPAGKVYWREAQAGIISDLRTRTLVPLELLVEKYPEFIPGNIKYAEALKKYGQNEKALEILEKATSLYPNQAELVQVRVDALSDEKQWMQASLAARQFALLNPEHPQAKEFTQIADEKLKKYTSYIRRETRGNAIANIITGVVGYAATGSLLGPFSALDSTMMLLKGEEGVGRSVAKQAKKQLQLIEDKEVNTYINDIGQKLAKIAGRDEFEYEFFVIPEESLNAFALPGGKIFLNAGAIAKTNSEAEIAGLIGHELSHAVLSHGFQLVTQANLISNVTQYIPLGGTVGRILTFDYSRDMERQADRLGTRLLTAAGYAADGLRNLMVTMKNEQKNAPPVWLSTHPGGGERVRYLETLITTNGYNRYAYEGVASHQKIKDKVKQIIKERKDKDKKEDNKKDEENDEKNTVSMNLNSLPTVNESLMLILLNYSFCAIN
;
A
#
# COMPACT_ATOMS: atom_id res chain seq x y z
N MET A 1 32.13 3.34 -54.98
CA MET A 1 31.24 2.79 -53.94
C MET A 1 31.74 1.53 -53.20
N LYS A 2 32.82 0.83 -53.59
CA LYS A 2 33.33 -0.35 -52.84
C LYS A 2 34.33 -0.06 -51.69
N ARG A 3 34.79 1.20 -51.53
CA ARG A 3 35.83 1.56 -50.54
C ARG A 3 35.27 2.14 -49.22
N GLN A 4 34.04 2.68 -49.22
CA GLN A 4 33.41 3.19 -47.99
C GLN A 4 32.76 2.08 -47.14
N TRP A 5 32.36 0.96 -47.74
CA TRP A 5 31.80 -0.18 -47.01
C TRP A 5 32.84 -0.95 -46.18
N LYS A 6 34.11 -1.01 -46.63
CA LYS A 6 35.19 -1.63 -45.84
C LYS A 6 35.56 -0.83 -44.59
N SER A 7 35.39 0.50 -44.60
CA SER A 7 35.64 1.36 -43.45
C SER A 7 34.56 1.24 -42.38
N LEU A 8 33.30 1.02 -42.78
CA LEU A 8 32.17 0.81 -41.88
C LEU A 8 32.24 -0.55 -41.18
N ILE A 9 32.67 -1.60 -41.88
CA ILE A 9 32.84 -2.94 -41.30
C ILE A 9 34.04 -3.01 -40.34
N LEU A 10 35.13 -2.28 -40.61
CA LEU A 10 36.26 -2.17 -39.67
C LEU A 10 35.89 -1.39 -38.39
N ALA A 11 35.09 -0.33 -38.50
CA ALA A 11 34.62 0.44 -37.35
C ALA A 11 33.64 -0.39 -36.48
N LEU A 12 32.78 -1.20 -37.10
CA LEU A 12 31.85 -2.08 -36.38
C LEU A 12 32.58 -3.21 -35.62
N ASN A 13 33.64 -3.77 -36.21
CA ASN A 13 34.46 -4.79 -35.55
C ASN A 13 35.27 -4.26 -34.35
N TRP A 14 35.67 -2.98 -34.36
CA TRP A 14 36.34 -2.36 -33.21
C TRP A 14 35.39 -2.09 -32.03
N VAL A 15 34.13 -1.71 -32.30
CA VAL A 15 33.11 -1.52 -31.26
C VAL A 15 32.73 -2.86 -30.61
N LEU A 16 32.59 -3.93 -31.41
CA LEU A 16 32.30 -5.29 -30.91
C LEU A 16 33.47 -5.90 -30.12
N LEU A 17 34.74 -5.61 -30.47
CA LEU A 17 35.90 -6.06 -29.68
C LEU A 17 36.02 -5.34 -28.32
N SER A 18 35.61 -4.07 -28.22
CA SER A 18 35.68 -3.30 -26.96
C SER A 18 34.60 -3.70 -25.93
N LEU A 19 33.45 -4.18 -26.41
CA LEU A 19 32.36 -4.70 -25.58
C LEU A 19 32.66 -6.14 -25.09
N GLY A 20 33.35 -6.95 -25.91
CA GLY A 20 33.75 -8.31 -25.53
C GLY A 20 34.85 -8.38 -24.45
N THR A 21 35.77 -7.42 -24.40
CA THR A 21 36.85 -7.41 -23.40
C THR A 21 36.44 -6.79 -22.06
N SER A 22 35.43 -5.92 -22.04
CA SER A 22 34.91 -5.31 -20.81
C SER A 22 34.02 -6.27 -20.00
N VAL A 23 33.36 -7.22 -20.67
CA VAL A 23 32.50 -8.23 -20.01
C VAL A 23 33.30 -9.39 -19.41
N LEU A 24 34.53 -9.65 -19.88
CA LEU A 24 35.37 -10.73 -19.34
C LEU A 24 36.19 -10.34 -18.08
N ILE A 25 36.37 -9.05 -17.80
CA ILE A 25 37.15 -8.57 -16.63
C ILE A 25 36.27 -8.41 -15.38
N ILE A 26 34.94 -8.36 -15.52
CA ILE A 26 34.00 -8.19 -14.38
C ILE A 26 33.61 -9.54 -13.72
N LEU A 27 33.91 -10.68 -14.34
CA LEU A 27 33.51 -12.01 -13.86
C LEU A 27 34.59 -12.81 -13.09
N THR A 28 35.76 -12.25 -12.77
CA THR A 28 36.84 -13.03 -12.10
C THR A 28 37.58 -12.36 -10.93
N GLN A 29 37.06 -11.30 -10.29
CA GLN A 29 37.68 -10.78 -9.06
C GLN A 29 36.66 -10.56 -7.92
N SER A 30 36.64 -11.50 -6.97
CA SER A 30 36.09 -11.28 -5.63
C SER A 30 37.19 -10.74 -4.72
N PRO A 31 37.07 -9.54 -4.12
CA PRO A 31 37.91 -9.18 -3.00
C PRO A 31 37.33 -9.80 -1.71
N GLN A 32 38.08 -10.72 -1.10
CA GLN A 32 37.90 -11.05 0.31
C GLN A 32 38.31 -9.82 1.14
N ILE A 33 37.35 -9.22 1.84
CA ILE A 33 37.64 -8.26 2.91
C ILE A 33 37.69 -9.05 4.22
N THR A 34 38.90 -9.23 4.74
CA THR A 34 39.14 -9.77 6.09
C THR A 34 38.79 -8.69 7.10
N ILE A 35 37.70 -8.88 7.86
CA ILE A 35 37.40 -8.03 9.02
C ILE A 35 38.12 -8.64 10.23
N ALA A 36 39.06 -7.90 10.81
CA ALA A 36 39.67 -8.23 12.09
C ALA A 36 38.65 -8.05 13.23
N GLN A 37 38.50 -9.07 14.08
CA GLN A 37 37.65 -9.01 15.29
C GLN A 37 38.29 -8.11 16.36
N PRO A 38 37.53 -7.23 17.05
CA PRO A 38 37.98 -6.61 18.29
C PRO A 38 37.89 -7.58 19.47
N PRO A 39 38.71 -7.41 20.53
CA PRO A 39 38.86 -8.39 21.60
C PRO A 39 37.61 -8.52 22.49
N THR A 40 37.27 -9.76 22.80
CA THR A 40 36.18 -10.17 23.69
C THR A 40 36.42 -9.72 25.13
N VAL A 41 35.54 -8.87 25.67
CA VAL A 41 35.42 -8.60 27.11
C VAL A 41 34.48 -9.63 27.72
N ILE A 42 35.01 -10.46 28.62
CA ILE A 42 34.25 -11.46 29.38
C ILE A 42 33.46 -10.75 30.47
N ILE A 43 32.13 -10.70 30.34
CA ILE A 43 31.22 -10.38 31.45
C ILE A 43 30.51 -11.67 31.86
N LYS A 44 30.80 -12.12 33.08
CA LYS A 44 30.09 -13.23 33.76
C LYS A 44 28.69 -12.77 34.15
N THR A 45 27.67 -13.60 33.89
CA THR A 45 26.37 -13.54 34.57
C THR A 45 25.89 -14.97 34.87
N PRO A 46 25.12 -15.18 35.94
CA PRO A 46 25.15 -16.41 36.72
C PRO A 46 24.14 -17.48 36.29
N GLU A 47 24.45 -18.69 36.76
CA GLU A 47 23.68 -19.93 36.75
C GLU A 47 22.15 -19.78 36.90
N LYS A 48 21.43 -20.57 36.09
CA LYS A 48 20.15 -21.14 36.49
C LYS A 48 20.00 -22.56 35.96
N GLU A 49 20.16 -23.48 36.90
CA GLU A 49 19.52 -24.79 37.11
C GLU A 49 19.03 -25.61 35.89
N THR A 50 19.56 -26.84 35.85
CA THR A 50 19.17 -28.05 35.11
C THR A 50 17.73 -28.51 35.44
N VAL A 51 17.01 -29.27 34.59
CA VAL A 51 16.94 -30.76 34.46
C VAL A 51 15.69 -31.06 33.54
N PRO A 52 15.50 -32.21 32.84
CA PRO A 52 16.29 -32.90 31.82
C PRO A 52 15.51 -33.24 30.50
N ASP A 53 16.29 -33.82 29.59
CA ASP A 53 16.04 -34.52 28.32
C ASP A 53 14.81 -35.47 28.22
N THR A 54 14.08 -35.40 27.10
CA THR A 54 13.43 -36.57 26.47
C THR A 54 13.39 -36.45 24.94
N ASP A 55 14.26 -37.24 24.33
CA ASP A 55 14.06 -38.15 23.20
C ASP A 55 13.76 -37.58 21.80
N LYS A 56 14.72 -37.83 20.90
CA LYS A 56 14.63 -37.61 19.46
C LYS A 56 14.07 -38.87 18.80
N GLN A 57 12.90 -38.77 18.19
CA GLN A 57 12.51 -39.66 17.09
C GLN A 57 12.19 -38.88 15.81
N LYS A 58 12.80 -39.38 14.75
CA LYS A 58 12.77 -38.98 13.34
C LYS A 58 11.39 -39.30 12.75
N PRO A 59 10.73 -38.42 11.98
CA PRO A 59 9.43 -38.76 11.41
C PRO A 59 9.60 -39.60 10.14
N GLU A 60 8.94 -40.76 10.15
CA GLU A 60 8.68 -41.60 8.98
C GLU A 60 7.64 -40.95 8.06
N SER A 61 7.81 -41.22 6.77
CA SER A 61 6.94 -40.83 5.67
C SER A 61 5.63 -41.63 5.72
N SER A 62 4.50 -40.95 5.90
CA SER A 62 3.17 -41.50 5.61
C SER A 62 2.47 -40.64 4.55
N THR A 63 2.24 -41.27 3.41
CA THR A 63 1.34 -40.89 2.32
C THR A 63 -0.04 -40.52 2.86
N GLU A 64 -0.46 -39.26 2.70
CA GLU A 64 -1.85 -38.85 2.92
C GLU A 64 -2.60 -38.81 1.60
N GLU A 65 -3.62 -39.65 1.56
CA GLU A 65 -4.63 -39.79 0.52
C GLU A 65 -5.48 -38.53 0.43
N SER A 66 -5.57 -37.94 -0.76
CA SER A 66 -6.31 -36.73 -1.05
C SER A 66 -7.82 -36.96 -0.89
N THR A 67 -8.39 -36.54 0.24
CA THR A 67 -9.84 -36.43 0.39
C THR A 67 -10.29 -35.05 -0.08
N GLU A 68 -11.06 -35.08 -1.17
CA GLU A 68 -11.73 -33.95 -1.79
C GLU A 68 -12.69 -33.26 -0.78
N LYS A 69 -12.35 -32.04 -0.34
CA LYS A 69 -13.18 -31.29 0.62
C LYS A 69 -14.41 -30.70 -0.07
N LYS A 70 -15.58 -31.10 0.44
CA LYS A 70 -16.91 -30.54 0.16
C LYS A 70 -16.95 -29.03 0.49
N PRO A 71 -17.73 -28.18 -0.22
CA PRO A 71 -17.83 -26.75 0.11
C PRO A 71 -18.44 -26.56 1.51
N GLU A 72 -17.67 -26.00 2.44
CA GLU A 72 -18.10 -25.72 3.81
C GLU A 72 -19.09 -24.54 3.84
N GLU A 73 -20.30 -24.77 4.39
CA GLU A 73 -21.36 -23.76 4.57
C GLU A 73 -20.90 -22.62 5.52
N GLU A 74 -21.19 -21.36 5.15
CA GLU A 74 -21.02 -20.20 6.04
C GLU A 74 -21.77 -20.41 7.36
N ALA A 75 -21.12 -20.12 8.49
CA ALA A 75 -21.75 -20.27 9.81
C ALA A 75 -22.96 -19.33 9.93
N LYS A 76 -24.14 -19.89 10.24
CA LYS A 76 -25.38 -19.12 10.40
C LYS A 76 -25.30 -18.22 11.65
N PRO A 77 -25.80 -16.98 11.60
CA PRO A 77 -25.77 -16.07 12.74
C PRO A 77 -26.59 -16.62 13.91
N THR A 78 -26.09 -16.40 15.12
CA THR A 78 -26.74 -16.78 16.38
C THR A 78 -28.03 -15.97 16.61
N PRO A 79 -28.97 -16.47 17.44
CA PRO A 79 -30.17 -15.71 17.80
C PRO A 79 -29.88 -14.33 18.40
N GLU A 80 -28.79 -14.21 19.16
CA GLU A 80 -28.32 -12.94 19.74
C GLU A 80 -27.85 -11.97 18.67
N GLU A 81 -27.08 -12.44 17.69
CA GLU A 81 -26.62 -11.61 16.57
C GLU A 81 -27.78 -11.13 15.70
N ILE A 82 -28.79 -11.97 15.47
CA ILE A 82 -30.02 -11.61 14.75
C ILE A 82 -30.78 -10.53 15.53
N ALA A 83 -30.94 -10.69 16.84
CA ALA A 83 -31.60 -9.69 17.68
C ALA A 83 -30.84 -8.36 17.68
N ARG A 84 -29.50 -8.42 17.73
CA ARG A 84 -28.62 -7.24 17.62
C ARG A 84 -28.80 -6.52 16.29
N GLN A 85 -28.77 -7.25 15.17
CA GLN A 85 -28.97 -6.68 13.84
C GLN A 85 -30.34 -6.00 13.71
N LYS A 86 -31.41 -6.62 14.24
CA LYS A 86 -32.76 -6.01 14.24
C LYS A 86 -32.78 -4.67 14.97
N LYS A 87 -32.13 -4.57 16.13
CA LYS A 87 -32.01 -3.29 16.86
C LYS A 87 -31.24 -2.24 16.06
N LEU A 88 -30.13 -2.62 15.41
CA LEU A 88 -29.37 -1.70 14.57
C LEU A 88 -30.20 -1.19 13.39
N ILE A 89 -31.00 -2.07 12.75
CA ILE A 89 -31.92 -1.69 11.67
C ILE A 89 -33.00 -0.72 12.15
N GLU A 90 -33.56 -0.95 13.34
CA GLU A 90 -34.53 -0.04 13.96
C GLU A 90 -33.92 1.34 14.23
N ALA A 91 -32.72 1.35 14.81
CA ALA A 91 -31.96 2.58 15.06
C ALA A 91 -31.62 3.32 13.77
N ASP A 92 -31.20 2.62 12.71
CA ASP A 92 -30.91 3.21 11.39
C ASP A 92 -32.13 3.94 10.81
N LYS A 93 -33.33 3.35 10.91
CA LYS A 93 -34.58 3.98 10.46
C LYS A 93 -34.87 5.27 11.21
N LEU A 94 -34.73 5.26 12.54
CA LEU A 94 -34.92 6.45 13.37
C LEU A 94 -33.86 7.52 13.07
N TYR A 95 -32.62 7.12 12.85
CA TYR A 95 -31.51 8.01 12.52
C TYR A 95 -31.77 8.72 11.18
N GLN A 96 -32.17 7.97 10.16
CA GLN A 96 -32.53 8.53 8.84
C GLN A 96 -33.77 9.42 8.91
N ALA A 97 -34.72 9.13 9.80
CA ALA A 97 -35.89 9.97 10.06
C ALA A 97 -35.57 11.26 10.86
N GLY A 98 -34.31 11.45 11.28
CA GLY A 98 -33.87 12.61 12.06
C GLY A 98 -34.13 12.48 13.58
N ASN A 99 -34.65 11.35 14.05
CA ASN A 99 -34.85 11.08 15.47
C ASN A 99 -33.56 10.55 16.11
N ILE A 100 -32.56 11.41 16.18
CA ILE A 100 -31.18 11.06 16.53
C ILE A 100 -31.06 10.55 17.98
N ALA A 101 -31.74 11.18 18.94
CA ALA A 101 -31.62 10.83 20.36
C ALA A 101 -32.16 9.42 20.66
N GLU A 102 -33.30 9.07 20.07
CA GLU A 102 -33.89 7.74 20.20
C GLU A 102 -33.04 6.68 19.49
N ALA A 103 -32.62 6.95 18.26
CA ALA A 103 -31.70 6.08 17.52
C ALA A 103 -30.42 5.78 18.33
N GLN A 104 -29.79 6.81 18.91
CA GLN A 104 -28.60 6.65 19.75
C GLN A 104 -28.84 5.78 20.97
N THR A 105 -30.03 5.85 21.58
CA THR A 105 -30.39 4.99 22.70
C THR A 105 -30.43 3.52 22.29
N ILE A 106 -31.03 3.22 21.14
CA ILE A 106 -31.09 1.86 20.61
C ILE A 106 -29.70 1.37 20.19
N TYR A 107 -28.88 2.20 19.54
CA TYR A 107 -27.49 1.84 19.22
C TYR A 107 -26.70 1.48 20.48
N ARG A 108 -26.83 2.23 21.58
CA ARG A 108 -26.16 1.92 22.85
C ARG A 108 -26.57 0.57 23.43
N GLN A 109 -27.85 0.18 23.27
CA GLN A 109 -28.33 -1.13 23.70
C GLN A 109 -27.85 -2.28 22.82
N ALA A 110 -27.57 -2.01 21.53
CA ALA A 110 -27.14 -3.03 20.57
C ALA A 110 -25.60 -3.23 20.56
N LYS A 111 -24.83 -2.23 20.97
CA LYS A 111 -23.37 -2.25 20.90
C LYS A 111 -22.73 -2.66 22.21
N GLN A 112 -21.80 -3.62 22.11
CA GLN A 112 -20.94 -3.98 23.23
C GLN A 112 -19.98 -2.81 23.57
N PRO A 113 -19.70 -2.58 24.87
CA PRO A 113 -18.68 -1.62 25.27
C PRO A 113 -17.32 -2.02 24.68
N PHE A 114 -16.44 -1.04 24.48
CA PHE A 114 -15.05 -1.38 24.16
C PHE A 114 -14.42 -2.13 25.35
N THR A 115 -13.66 -3.17 25.05
CA THR A 115 -12.88 -3.91 26.06
C THR A 115 -11.89 -2.96 26.74
N ASN A 116 -11.67 -3.13 28.05
CA ASN A 116 -10.92 -2.19 28.91
C ASN A 116 -9.71 -1.54 28.21
N THR A 117 -9.82 -0.23 27.98
CA THR A 117 -8.73 0.63 27.49
C THR A 117 -7.63 0.84 28.53
N SER A 118 -7.80 0.31 29.75
CA SER A 118 -6.94 0.52 30.92
C SER A 118 -5.50 0.02 30.75
N ASP A 119 -5.28 -0.98 29.90
CA ASP A 119 -3.94 -1.56 29.65
C ASP A 119 -3.15 -0.84 28.55
N ILE A 120 -3.76 0.15 27.88
CA ILE A 120 -3.11 0.90 26.81
C ILE A 120 -2.51 2.15 27.45
N GLN A 121 -1.19 2.21 27.57
CA GLN A 121 -0.54 3.48 27.93
C GLN A 121 -0.82 4.47 26.80
N PRO A 122 -1.63 5.53 27.04
CA PRO A 122 -1.85 6.53 26.02
C PRO A 122 -0.52 7.20 25.69
N LEU A 123 -0.35 7.58 24.42
CA LEU A 123 0.79 8.42 24.04
C LEU A 123 0.78 9.64 24.96
N LYS A 124 1.91 9.90 25.63
CA LYS A 124 2.06 11.06 26.51
C LYS A 124 1.81 12.34 25.71
N GLN A 125 1.21 13.34 26.35
CA GLN A 125 0.99 14.62 25.69
C GLN A 125 2.33 15.31 25.40
N ALA A 126 2.38 16.02 24.27
CA ALA A 126 3.55 16.80 23.89
C ALA A 126 3.90 17.84 24.95
N ILE A 127 5.20 17.95 25.25
CA ILE A 127 5.78 18.93 26.15
C ILE A 127 6.60 19.92 25.32
N VAL A 128 6.17 21.18 25.31
CA VAL A 128 6.89 22.29 24.68
C VAL A 128 7.67 23.14 25.68
N ASP A 129 7.25 23.14 26.95
CA ASP A 129 7.87 23.91 28.02
C ASP A 129 8.90 23.04 28.78
N PRO A 130 10.21 23.38 28.75
CA PRO A 130 11.24 22.66 29.50
C PRO A 130 10.97 22.58 31.00
N ALA A 131 10.19 23.50 31.58
CA ALA A 131 9.83 23.47 33.01
C ALA A 131 8.98 22.24 33.38
N LYS A 132 8.25 21.67 32.41
CA LYS A 132 7.40 20.47 32.59
C LYS A 132 8.18 19.15 32.46
N LEU A 133 9.46 19.20 32.11
CA LEU A 133 10.31 18.00 32.13
C LEU A 133 10.49 17.47 33.55
N SER A 134 10.63 16.15 33.66
CA SER A 134 11.10 15.50 34.89
C SER A 134 12.49 16.02 35.31
N PRO A 135 12.90 15.90 36.59
CA PRO A 135 14.23 16.31 37.03
C PRO A 135 15.37 15.71 36.19
N ALA A 136 15.27 14.42 35.82
CA ALA A 136 16.24 13.76 34.96
C ALA A 136 16.24 14.33 33.52
N GLY A 137 15.05 14.58 32.95
CA GLY A 137 14.92 15.24 31.65
C GLY A 137 15.54 16.64 31.62
N LYS A 138 15.36 17.42 32.70
CA LYS A 138 15.98 18.75 32.86
C LYS A 138 17.51 18.70 32.89
N VAL A 139 18.09 17.64 33.45
CA VAL A 139 19.56 17.43 33.42
C VAL A 139 20.03 17.23 31.98
N TYR A 140 19.43 16.29 31.24
CA TYR A 140 19.81 16.07 29.84
C TYR A 140 19.68 17.34 29.00
N TRP A 141 18.58 18.08 29.16
CA TRP A 141 18.36 19.35 28.48
C TRP A 141 19.44 20.39 28.81
N ARG A 142 19.76 20.59 30.09
CA ARG A 142 20.80 21.54 30.51
C ARG A 142 22.17 21.18 29.96
N GLU A 143 22.57 19.90 30.04
CA GLU A 143 23.86 19.45 29.52
C GLU A 143 23.96 19.61 28.01
N ALA A 144 22.89 19.29 27.26
CA ALA A 144 22.80 19.55 25.83
C ALA A 144 23.02 21.03 25.51
N GLN A 145 22.32 21.93 26.21
CA GLN A 145 22.44 23.38 26.00
C GLN A 145 23.87 23.88 26.31
N ALA A 146 24.50 23.40 27.39
CA ALA A 146 25.89 23.73 27.70
C ALA A 146 26.86 23.24 26.62
N GLY A 147 26.63 22.03 26.08
CA GLY A 147 27.35 21.48 24.95
C GLY A 147 27.25 22.34 23.69
N ILE A 148 26.03 22.81 23.37
CA ILE A 148 25.76 23.70 22.22
C ILE A 148 26.49 25.03 22.38
N ILE A 149 26.40 25.66 23.56
CA ILE A 149 27.06 26.95 23.86
C ILE A 149 28.59 26.82 23.73
N SER A 150 29.14 25.68 24.17
CA SER A 150 30.57 25.42 24.12
C SER A 150 31.06 24.86 22.77
N ASP A 151 30.16 24.67 21.80
CA ASP A 151 30.38 23.99 20.53
C ASP A 151 31.09 22.62 20.63
N LEU A 152 30.71 21.83 21.64
CA LEU A 152 31.28 20.51 21.88
C LEU A 152 30.34 19.42 21.38
N ARG A 153 30.74 18.74 20.30
CA ARG A 153 29.94 17.69 19.63
C ARG A 153 29.39 16.64 20.61
N THR A 154 30.24 15.99 21.38
CA THR A 154 29.83 14.91 22.28
C THR A 154 28.95 15.42 23.43
N ARG A 155 29.25 16.60 23.97
CA ARG A 155 28.43 17.22 25.03
C ARG A 155 27.08 17.74 24.52
N THR A 156 26.94 17.89 23.21
CA THR A 156 25.66 18.23 22.55
C THR A 156 24.86 16.97 22.21
N LEU A 157 25.45 16.06 21.43
CA LEU A 157 24.72 14.96 20.82
C LEU A 157 24.29 13.89 21.84
N VAL A 158 25.15 13.51 22.78
CA VAL A 158 24.85 12.42 23.72
C VAL A 158 23.68 12.79 24.66
N PRO A 159 23.64 13.97 25.30
CA PRO A 159 22.50 14.33 26.12
C PRO A 159 21.21 14.51 25.31
N LEU A 160 21.28 15.02 24.07
CA LEU A 160 20.10 15.15 23.20
C LEU A 160 19.54 13.80 22.76
N GLU A 161 20.40 12.84 22.42
CA GLU A 161 20.01 11.48 22.06
C GLU A 161 19.27 10.81 23.22
N LEU A 162 19.85 10.84 24.43
CA LEU A 162 19.23 10.29 25.64
C LEU A 162 17.91 11.01 26.01
N LEU A 163 17.84 12.32 25.78
CA LEU A 163 16.63 13.12 26.02
C LEU A 163 15.50 12.66 25.09
N VAL A 164 15.77 12.55 23.79
CA VAL A 164 14.79 12.13 22.78
C VAL A 164 14.36 10.68 22.95
N GLU A 165 15.29 9.79 23.33
CA GLU A 165 14.99 8.38 23.57
C GLU A 165 14.04 8.18 24.77
N LYS A 166 14.30 8.90 25.87
CA LYS A 166 13.55 8.73 27.13
C LYS A 166 12.32 9.62 27.26
N TYR A 167 12.36 10.77 26.60
CA TYR A 167 11.31 11.80 26.64
C TYR A 167 10.94 12.24 25.22
N PRO A 168 10.49 11.32 24.35
CA PRO A 168 10.11 11.67 22.99
C PRO A 168 8.99 12.72 22.94
N GLU A 169 8.18 12.84 24.01
CA GLU A 169 7.16 13.89 24.18
C GLU A 169 7.72 15.31 24.24
N PHE A 170 9.01 15.49 24.53
CA PHE A 170 9.62 16.82 24.59
C PHE A 170 10.02 17.31 23.20
N ILE A 171 9.14 18.10 22.59
CA ILE A 171 9.25 18.56 21.20
C ILE A 171 10.54 19.37 20.94
N PRO A 172 10.93 20.33 21.79
CA PRO A 172 12.17 21.08 21.60
C PRO A 172 13.41 20.18 21.61
N GLY A 173 13.41 19.07 22.37
CA GLY A 173 14.50 18.12 22.39
C GLY A 173 14.71 17.43 21.04
N ASN A 174 13.62 17.00 20.40
CA ASN A 174 13.64 16.39 19.07
C ASN A 174 14.17 17.37 18.01
N ILE A 175 13.65 18.60 18.01
CA ILE A 175 14.09 19.66 17.09
C ILE A 175 15.57 19.96 17.28
N LYS A 176 16.02 20.20 18.51
CA LYS A 176 17.42 20.51 18.80
C LYS A 176 18.35 19.35 18.47
N TYR A 177 17.91 18.12 18.67
CA TYR A 177 18.72 16.97 18.28
C TYR A 177 18.92 16.90 16.77
N ALA A 178 17.86 17.10 15.99
CA ALA A 178 17.94 17.15 14.53
C ALA A 178 18.82 18.31 14.04
N GLU A 179 18.67 19.52 14.59
CA GLU A 179 19.53 20.67 14.28
C GLU A 179 21.01 20.39 14.56
N ALA A 180 21.31 19.81 15.73
CA ALA A 180 22.68 19.44 16.09
C ALA A 180 23.25 18.36 15.18
N LEU A 181 22.46 17.35 14.80
CA LEU A 181 22.85 16.32 13.84
C LEU A 181 23.21 16.94 12.48
N LYS A 182 22.36 17.84 11.95
CA LYS A 182 22.64 18.59 10.71
C LYS A 182 23.93 19.40 10.82
N LYS A 183 24.14 20.13 11.93
CA LYS A 183 25.37 20.90 12.19
C LYS A 183 26.62 20.03 12.05
N TYR A 184 26.56 18.78 12.51
CA TYR A 184 27.67 17.83 12.44
C TYR A 184 27.62 16.90 11.21
N GLY A 185 26.90 17.29 10.15
CA GLY A 185 26.86 16.59 8.86
C GLY A 185 26.09 15.26 8.86
N GLN A 186 25.26 15.00 9.88
CA GLN A 186 24.44 13.79 10.00
C GLN A 186 23.00 14.06 9.54
N ASN A 187 22.84 14.50 8.28
CA ASN A 187 21.56 14.96 7.74
C ASN A 187 20.51 13.83 7.66
N GLU A 188 20.93 12.62 7.27
CA GLU A 188 20.06 11.43 7.22
C GLU A 188 19.52 11.09 8.61
N LYS A 189 20.38 11.04 9.63
CA LYS A 189 19.97 10.78 11.02
C LYS A 189 19.05 11.90 11.54
N ALA A 190 19.29 13.16 11.14
CA ALA A 190 18.41 14.27 11.50
C ALA A 190 17.00 14.08 10.93
N LEU A 191 16.89 13.67 9.66
CA LEU A 191 15.60 13.36 9.02
C LEU A 191 14.91 12.17 9.68
N GLU A 192 15.63 11.10 10.04
CA GLU A 192 15.08 9.94 10.75
C GLU A 192 14.45 10.34 12.10
N ILE A 193 15.15 11.17 12.87
CA ILE A 193 14.66 11.69 14.16
C ILE A 193 13.40 12.54 13.96
N LEU A 194 13.40 13.43 12.97
CA LEU A 194 12.24 14.28 12.66
C LEU A 194 11.06 13.46 12.18
N GLU A 195 11.28 12.46 11.32
CA GLU A 195 10.24 11.54 10.87
C GLU A 195 9.60 10.83 12.06
N LYS A 196 10.41 10.15 12.89
CA LYS A 196 9.93 9.47 14.10
C LYS A 196 9.15 10.40 15.03
N ALA A 197 9.65 11.61 15.25
CA ALA A 197 9.00 12.58 16.11
C ALA A 197 7.66 13.06 15.53
N THR A 198 7.60 13.36 14.22
CA THR A 198 6.35 13.77 13.56
C THR A 198 5.31 12.65 13.47
N SER A 199 5.72 11.39 13.40
CA SER A 199 4.82 10.23 13.48
C SER A 199 4.13 10.12 14.85
N LEU A 200 4.89 10.38 15.93
CA LEU A 200 4.35 10.40 17.30
C LEU A 200 3.49 11.65 17.53
N TYR A 201 3.95 12.82 17.10
CA TYR A 201 3.32 14.12 17.39
C TYR A 201 2.95 14.87 16.10
N PRO A 202 2.02 14.33 15.29
CA PRO A 202 1.69 14.86 13.96
C PRO A 202 0.94 16.19 13.99
N ASN A 203 0.51 16.64 15.16
CA ASN A 203 -0.18 17.91 15.37
C ASN A 203 0.76 19.05 15.81
N GLN A 204 2.06 18.78 15.95
CA GLN A 204 3.04 19.79 16.35
C GLN A 204 3.57 20.51 15.12
N ALA A 205 2.98 21.67 14.80
CA ALA A 205 3.31 22.46 13.61
C ALA A 205 4.80 22.77 13.50
N GLU A 206 5.43 23.24 14.58
CA GLU A 206 6.86 23.58 14.58
C GLU A 206 7.74 22.38 14.20
N LEU A 207 7.42 21.20 14.75
CA LEU A 207 8.16 19.97 14.46
C LEU A 207 8.00 19.54 13.00
N VAL A 208 6.78 19.63 12.45
CA VAL A 208 6.55 19.33 11.03
C VAL A 208 7.23 20.35 10.13
N GLN A 209 7.22 21.63 10.49
CA GLN A 209 7.91 22.68 9.74
C GLN A 209 9.41 22.39 9.64
N VAL A 210 10.06 22.06 10.76
CA VAL A 210 11.49 21.69 10.79
C VAL A 210 11.77 20.48 9.90
N ARG A 211 10.86 19.49 9.85
CA ARG A 211 10.97 18.34 8.93
C ARG A 211 10.86 18.78 7.47
N VAL A 212 9.88 19.62 7.14
CA VAL A 212 9.68 20.15 5.78
C VAL A 212 10.91 20.92 5.30
N ASP A 213 11.52 21.71 6.17
CA ASP A 213 12.71 22.48 5.87
C ASP A 213 13.94 21.57 5.69
N ALA A 214 14.11 20.58 6.58
CA ALA A 214 15.18 19.58 6.43
C ALA A 214 15.07 18.78 5.12
N LEU A 215 13.86 18.36 4.73
CA LEU A 215 13.62 17.71 3.43
C LEU A 215 13.94 18.66 2.27
N SER A 216 13.58 19.94 2.40
CA SER A 216 13.82 20.94 1.36
C SER A 216 15.31 21.25 1.14
N ASP A 217 16.10 21.23 2.21
CA ASP A 217 17.56 21.41 2.17
C ASP A 217 18.24 20.28 1.39
N GLU A 218 17.77 19.05 1.57
CA GLU A 218 18.21 17.86 0.82
C GLU A 218 17.61 17.75 -0.58
N LYS A 219 16.95 18.82 -1.07
CA LYS A 219 16.24 18.87 -2.37
C LYS A 219 15.13 17.82 -2.53
N GLN A 220 14.67 17.23 -1.43
CA GLN A 220 13.53 16.31 -1.38
C GLN A 220 12.20 17.08 -1.38
N TRP A 221 12.01 17.97 -2.37
CA TRP A 221 10.87 18.91 -2.39
C TRP A 221 9.52 18.21 -2.56
N MET A 222 9.48 17.03 -3.18
CA MET A 222 8.25 16.22 -3.23
C MET A 222 7.88 15.75 -1.83
N GLN A 223 8.81 15.14 -1.11
CA GLN A 223 8.60 14.66 0.26
C GLN A 223 8.25 15.83 1.21
N ALA A 224 8.91 16.98 1.05
CA ALA A 224 8.60 18.21 1.79
C ALA A 224 7.16 18.68 1.51
N SER A 225 6.74 18.66 0.24
CA SER A 225 5.36 18.97 -0.15
C SER A 225 4.35 18.04 0.53
N LEU A 226 4.62 16.74 0.49
CA LEU A 226 3.75 15.72 1.04
C LEU A 226 3.65 15.81 2.56
N ALA A 227 4.77 15.99 3.27
CA ALA A 227 4.77 16.19 4.73
C ALA A 227 3.94 17.42 5.15
N ALA A 228 4.08 18.54 4.42
CA ALA A 228 3.30 19.74 4.68
C ALA A 228 1.79 19.52 4.43
N ARG A 229 1.45 18.86 3.32
CA ARG A 229 0.06 18.54 2.99
C ARG A 229 -0.58 17.58 3.99
N GLN A 230 0.14 16.55 4.43
CA GLN A 230 -0.32 15.63 5.46
C GLN A 230 -0.68 16.35 6.76
N PHE A 231 0.14 17.31 7.20
CA PHE A 231 -0.18 18.12 8.38
C PHE A 231 -1.48 18.91 8.20
N ALA A 232 -1.64 19.61 7.08
CA ALA A 232 -2.84 20.39 6.80
C ALA A 232 -4.11 19.51 6.80
N LEU A 233 -4.02 18.33 6.18
CA LEU A 233 -5.14 17.38 6.07
C LEU A 233 -5.48 16.73 7.41
N LEU A 234 -4.48 16.33 8.20
CA LEU A 234 -4.70 15.68 9.49
C LEU A 234 -5.13 16.68 10.58
N ASN A 235 -4.78 17.96 10.44
CA ASN A 235 -5.04 19.01 11.43
C ASN A 235 -5.79 20.23 10.83
N PRO A 236 -7.00 20.06 10.25
CA PRO A 236 -7.70 21.12 9.53
C PRO A 236 -8.10 22.30 10.40
N GLU A 237 -8.35 22.06 11.69
CA GLU A 237 -8.68 23.10 12.68
C GLU A 237 -7.45 23.83 13.24
N HIS A 238 -6.23 23.38 12.89
CA HIS A 238 -5.01 24.03 13.36
C HIS A 238 -4.85 25.41 12.69
N PRO A 239 -4.48 26.47 13.43
CA PRO A 239 -4.35 27.83 12.85
C PRO A 239 -3.42 27.90 11.63
N GLN A 240 -2.38 27.05 11.61
CA GLN A 240 -1.41 26.98 10.51
C GLN A 240 -1.78 26.00 9.39
N ALA A 241 -2.93 25.32 9.43
CA ALA A 241 -3.28 24.34 8.40
C ALA A 241 -3.24 24.92 6.98
N LYS A 242 -3.77 26.14 6.80
CA LYS A 242 -3.74 26.86 5.52
C LYS A 242 -2.32 27.24 5.07
N GLU A 243 -1.46 27.62 6.01
CA GLU A 243 -0.05 27.91 5.73
C GLU A 243 0.66 26.65 5.22
N PHE A 244 0.43 25.51 5.87
CA PHE A 244 0.97 24.23 5.42
C PHE A 244 0.46 23.79 4.04
N THR A 245 -0.78 24.10 3.68
CA THR A 245 -1.28 23.91 2.30
C THR A 245 -0.46 24.75 1.31
N GLN A 246 -0.20 26.02 1.61
CA GLN A 246 0.60 26.89 0.74
C GLN A 246 2.04 26.40 0.61
N ILE A 247 2.65 25.98 1.72
CA ILE A 247 3.99 25.38 1.74
C ILE A 247 4.01 24.13 0.86
N ALA A 248 3.00 23.26 0.97
CA ALA A 248 2.90 22.06 0.15
C ALA A 248 2.92 22.39 -1.34
N ASP A 249 2.11 23.37 -1.76
CA ASP A 249 2.00 23.78 -3.16
C ASP A 249 3.29 24.45 -3.67
N GLU A 250 3.94 25.26 -2.84
CA GLU A 250 5.25 25.85 -3.15
C GLU A 250 6.30 24.76 -3.39
N LYS A 251 6.42 23.77 -2.49
CA LYS A 251 7.42 22.70 -2.62
C LYS A 251 7.13 21.81 -3.83
N LEU A 252 5.85 21.53 -4.13
CA LEU A 252 5.46 20.79 -5.34
C LEU A 252 5.82 21.57 -6.62
N LYS A 253 5.57 22.87 -6.65
CA LYS A 253 5.96 23.74 -7.77
C LYS A 253 7.48 23.77 -7.97
N LYS A 254 8.25 23.77 -6.87
CA LYS A 254 9.71 23.71 -6.91
C LYS A 254 10.20 22.38 -7.48
N TYR A 255 9.63 21.26 -7.02
CA TYR A 255 9.91 19.92 -7.55
C TYR A 255 9.62 19.83 -9.05
N THR A 256 8.41 20.19 -9.47
CA THR A 256 8.01 20.10 -10.88
C THR A 256 8.86 20.99 -11.79
N SER A 257 9.24 22.18 -11.32
CA SER A 257 10.15 23.09 -12.04
C SER A 257 11.56 22.51 -12.17
N TYR A 258 12.07 21.89 -11.11
CA TYR A 258 13.36 21.20 -11.12
C TYR A 258 13.36 20.06 -12.14
N ILE A 259 12.38 19.16 -12.06
CA ILE A 259 12.27 18.04 -12.99
C ILE A 259 12.17 18.54 -14.44
N ARG A 260 11.32 19.54 -14.72
CA ARG A 260 11.17 20.10 -16.06
C ARG A 260 12.48 20.70 -16.61
N ARG A 261 13.27 21.36 -15.76
CA ARG A 261 14.59 21.90 -16.16
C ARG A 261 15.58 20.79 -16.46
N GLU A 262 15.65 19.79 -15.58
CA GLU A 262 16.54 18.63 -15.75
C GLU A 262 16.20 17.85 -17.03
N THR A 263 14.92 17.63 -17.30
CA THR A 263 14.47 16.97 -18.53
C THR A 263 14.79 17.79 -19.77
N ARG A 264 14.62 19.12 -19.75
CA ARG A 264 14.97 19.98 -20.90
C ARG A 264 16.47 20.03 -21.18
N GLY A 265 17.31 19.97 -20.14
CA GLY A 265 18.76 19.89 -20.29
C GLY A 265 19.22 18.56 -20.89
N ASN A 266 18.61 17.45 -20.45
CA ASN A 266 18.97 16.09 -20.88
C ASN A 266 18.22 15.59 -22.14
N ALA A 267 17.14 16.26 -22.56
CA ALA A 267 16.40 15.93 -23.78
C ALA A 267 17.22 16.15 -25.06
N ILE A 268 18.20 17.07 -25.05
CA ILE A 268 19.12 17.24 -26.20
C ILE A 268 20.10 16.05 -26.31
N ALA A 269 20.35 15.31 -25.22
CA ALA A 269 21.26 14.17 -25.20
C ALA A 269 20.56 12.81 -25.41
N ASN A 270 19.30 12.65 -24.99
CA ASN A 270 18.62 11.34 -24.95
C ASN A 270 17.57 11.06 -26.04
N ILE A 271 17.34 11.99 -26.98
CA ILE A 271 16.52 11.70 -28.18
C ILE A 271 17.14 10.58 -29.05
N ILE A 272 18.46 10.35 -28.93
CA ILE A 272 19.17 9.32 -29.69
C ILE A 272 18.98 7.91 -29.08
N THR A 273 18.71 7.80 -27.78
CA THR A 273 18.64 6.50 -27.08
C THR A 273 17.26 5.85 -27.11
N GLY A 274 16.18 6.63 -27.24
CA GLY A 274 14.80 6.13 -27.25
C GLY A 274 14.43 5.30 -28.49
N VAL A 275 15.08 5.55 -29.63
CA VAL A 275 14.81 4.82 -30.89
C VAL A 275 15.44 3.41 -30.88
N VAL A 276 16.49 3.19 -30.08
CA VAL A 276 17.23 1.91 -30.05
C VAL A 276 16.56 0.86 -29.16
N GLY A 277 15.82 1.27 -28.11
CA GLY A 277 15.15 0.34 -27.19
C GLY A 277 13.95 -0.40 -27.79
N TYR A 278 13.22 0.22 -28.73
CA TYR A 278 12.04 -0.37 -29.37
C TYR A 278 12.40 -1.58 -30.26
N ALA A 279 13.57 -1.54 -30.91
CA ALA A 279 14.02 -2.59 -31.81
C ALA A 279 14.55 -3.84 -31.09
N ALA A 280 14.94 -3.74 -29.81
CA ALA A 280 15.63 -4.82 -29.10
C ALA A 280 14.70 -5.77 -28.34
N THR A 281 13.48 -5.35 -28.00
CA THR A 281 12.63 -6.12 -27.05
C THR A 281 11.32 -6.67 -27.60
N GLY A 282 10.83 -6.19 -28.75
CA GLY A 282 9.61 -6.70 -29.38
C GLY A 282 8.33 -6.64 -28.52
N SER A 283 8.40 -6.01 -27.35
CA SER A 283 7.29 -5.81 -26.42
C SER A 283 6.67 -4.44 -26.72
N LEU A 284 5.34 -4.37 -26.82
CA LEU A 284 4.58 -3.11 -26.81
C LEU A 284 4.77 -2.32 -25.49
N LEU A 285 5.45 -2.91 -24.49
CA LEU A 285 5.78 -2.38 -23.18
C LEU A 285 7.24 -2.74 -22.85
N GLY A 286 8.22 -2.16 -23.54
CA GLY A 286 9.64 -2.24 -23.13
C GLY A 286 9.86 -1.74 -21.69
N PRO A 287 11.04 -1.97 -21.07
CA PRO A 287 11.33 -1.40 -19.76
C PRO A 287 11.08 0.10 -19.79
N PHE A 288 10.25 0.63 -18.89
CA PHE A 288 9.98 2.07 -18.83
C PHE A 288 11.32 2.79 -18.78
N SER A 289 11.57 3.60 -19.80
CA SER A 289 12.79 4.40 -19.83
C SER A 289 12.73 5.41 -18.68
N ALA A 290 13.89 5.91 -18.24
CA ALA A 290 13.94 7.02 -17.28
C ALA A 290 13.11 8.24 -17.75
N LEU A 291 12.93 8.39 -19.07
CA LEU A 291 12.07 9.40 -19.70
C LEU A 291 10.58 9.16 -19.46
N ASP A 292 10.08 7.93 -19.60
CA ASP A 292 8.67 7.61 -19.35
C ASP A 292 8.30 7.80 -17.87
N SER A 293 9.23 7.41 -16.99
CA SER A 293 9.16 7.60 -15.55
C SER A 293 9.06 9.09 -15.16
N THR A 294 9.94 9.90 -15.73
CA THR A 294 9.98 11.35 -15.50
C THR A 294 8.71 12.01 -16.05
N MET A 295 8.26 11.60 -17.23
CA MET A 295 7.04 12.12 -17.85
C MET A 295 5.79 11.72 -17.07
N MET A 296 5.78 10.54 -16.46
CA MET A 296 4.72 10.07 -15.56
C MET A 296 4.64 10.91 -14.29
N LEU A 297 5.77 11.22 -13.63
CA LEU A 297 5.82 12.14 -12.48
C LEU A 297 5.35 13.56 -12.83
N LEU A 298 5.69 14.05 -14.04
CA LEU A 298 5.26 15.36 -14.52
C LEU A 298 3.76 15.47 -14.72
N LYS A 299 3.03 14.34 -14.88
CA LYS A 299 1.56 14.33 -14.90
C LYS A 299 0.94 14.57 -13.52
N GLY A 300 1.75 14.56 -12.46
CA GLY A 300 1.28 14.63 -11.09
C GLY A 300 0.58 13.35 -10.64
N GLU A 301 0.27 13.30 -9.36
CA GLU A 301 -0.32 12.14 -8.69
C GLU A 301 -1.64 11.68 -9.33
N GLU A 302 -2.53 12.61 -9.67
CA GLU A 302 -3.79 12.34 -10.36
C GLU A 302 -3.57 11.69 -11.74
N GLY A 303 -2.65 12.24 -12.53
CA GLY A 303 -2.37 11.72 -13.87
C GLY A 303 -1.67 10.36 -13.85
N VAL A 304 -0.84 10.10 -12.82
CA VAL A 304 -0.32 8.77 -12.51
C VAL A 304 -1.47 7.81 -12.22
N GLY A 305 -2.34 8.18 -11.28
CA GLY A 305 -3.53 7.43 -10.90
C GLY A 305 -4.40 7.02 -12.07
N ARG A 306 -4.81 8.00 -12.88
CA ARG A 306 -5.63 7.78 -14.09
C ARG A 306 -4.97 6.82 -15.08
N SER A 307 -3.66 6.91 -15.26
CA SER A 307 -2.91 6.04 -16.18
C SER A 307 -2.87 4.59 -15.68
N VAL A 308 -2.60 4.40 -14.38
CA VAL A 308 -2.58 3.09 -13.73
C VAL A 308 -3.98 2.47 -13.70
N ALA A 309 -5.00 3.23 -13.29
CA ALA A 309 -6.38 2.79 -13.26
C ALA A 309 -6.87 2.34 -14.64
N LYS A 310 -6.53 3.06 -15.71
CA LYS A 310 -6.86 2.67 -17.09
C LYS A 310 -6.28 1.30 -17.46
N GLN A 311 -5.09 0.95 -16.97
CA GLN A 311 -4.48 -0.36 -17.21
C GLN A 311 -5.12 -1.43 -16.33
N ALA A 312 -5.31 -1.14 -15.05
CA ALA A 312 -5.99 -2.04 -14.10
C ALA A 312 -7.38 -2.43 -14.64
N LYS A 313 -8.19 -1.48 -15.10
CA LYS A 313 -9.52 -1.74 -15.68
C LYS A 313 -9.53 -2.66 -16.91
N LYS A 314 -8.41 -2.79 -17.64
CA LYS A 314 -8.30 -3.74 -18.77
C LYS A 314 -8.00 -5.16 -18.33
N GLN A 315 -7.34 -5.31 -17.19
CA GLN A 315 -6.92 -6.61 -16.65
C GLN A 315 -7.94 -7.15 -15.65
N LEU A 316 -8.52 -6.26 -14.86
CA LEU A 316 -9.52 -6.55 -13.85
C LEU A 316 -10.89 -6.50 -14.52
N GLN A 317 -11.55 -7.66 -14.61
CA GLN A 317 -12.96 -7.71 -14.95
C GLN A 317 -13.71 -7.00 -13.82
N LEU A 318 -14.45 -5.93 -14.11
CA LEU A 318 -15.21 -5.19 -13.10
C LEU A 318 -16.65 -5.73 -12.99
N ILE A 319 -17.28 -5.55 -11.84
CA ILE A 319 -18.72 -5.72 -11.70
C ILE A 319 -19.42 -4.52 -12.36
N GLU A 320 -20.33 -4.78 -13.29
CA GLU A 320 -21.10 -3.74 -14.01
C GLU A 320 -22.50 -3.49 -13.41
N ASP A 321 -22.87 -4.24 -12.36
CA ASP A 321 -24.19 -4.08 -11.73
C ASP A 321 -24.40 -2.66 -11.18
N LYS A 322 -25.46 -2.00 -11.67
CA LYS A 322 -25.73 -0.60 -11.37
C LYS A 322 -26.02 -0.35 -9.89
N GLU A 323 -26.72 -1.26 -9.20
CA GLU A 323 -27.04 -1.06 -7.77
C GLU A 323 -25.79 -1.21 -6.91
N VAL A 324 -24.96 -2.22 -7.17
CA VAL A 324 -23.69 -2.42 -6.45
C VAL A 324 -22.76 -1.22 -6.66
N ASN A 325 -22.60 -0.78 -7.91
CA ASN A 325 -21.71 0.34 -8.23
C ASN A 325 -22.23 1.67 -7.66
N THR A 326 -23.54 1.93 -7.72
CA THR A 326 -24.13 3.13 -7.11
C THR A 326 -23.92 3.14 -5.60
N TYR A 327 -24.17 2.01 -4.93
CA TYR A 327 -23.98 1.89 -3.48
C TYR A 327 -22.55 2.20 -3.04
N ILE A 328 -21.56 1.59 -3.70
CA ILE A 328 -20.14 1.84 -3.38
C ILE A 328 -19.72 3.27 -3.74
N ASN A 329 -20.16 3.78 -4.89
CA ASN A 329 -19.85 5.14 -5.31
C ASN A 329 -20.47 6.17 -4.36
N ASP A 330 -21.70 6.00 -3.90
CA ASP A 330 -22.36 6.95 -2.99
C ASP A 330 -21.62 7.04 -1.65
N ILE A 331 -21.22 5.91 -1.07
CA ILE A 331 -20.39 5.86 0.14
C ILE A 331 -19.04 6.56 -0.12
N GLY A 332 -18.38 6.20 -1.21
CA GLY A 332 -17.07 6.73 -1.57
C GLY A 332 -17.07 8.24 -1.82
N GLN A 333 -18.00 8.74 -2.62
CA GLN A 333 -18.12 10.18 -2.92
C GLN A 333 -18.49 10.99 -1.68
N LYS A 334 -19.33 10.44 -0.80
CA LYS A 334 -19.68 11.06 0.48
C LYS A 334 -18.44 11.27 1.36
N LEU A 335 -17.54 10.30 1.43
CA LEU A 335 -16.27 10.39 2.15
C LEU A 335 -15.27 11.30 1.43
N ALA A 336 -15.17 11.21 0.10
CA ALA A 336 -14.24 12.00 -0.71
C ALA A 336 -14.49 13.51 -0.60
N LYS A 337 -15.77 13.93 -0.57
CA LYS A 337 -16.17 15.34 -0.45
C LYS A 337 -15.61 16.06 0.78
N ILE A 338 -15.28 15.31 1.84
CA ILE A 338 -14.75 15.84 3.10
C ILE A 338 -13.28 15.45 3.32
N ALA A 339 -12.64 14.82 2.33
CA ALA A 339 -11.27 14.34 2.42
C ALA A 339 -10.22 15.43 2.15
N GLY A 340 -10.61 16.53 1.48
CA GLY A 340 -9.78 17.73 1.34
C GLY A 340 -8.79 17.74 0.17
N ARG A 341 -8.98 16.87 -0.85
CA ARG A 341 -8.18 16.87 -2.10
C ARG A 341 -9.11 17.01 -3.31
N ASP A 342 -9.62 18.23 -3.51
CA ASP A 342 -10.59 18.54 -4.57
C ASP A 342 -10.00 18.44 -5.98
N GLU A 343 -8.67 18.38 -6.11
CA GLU A 343 -8.00 18.20 -7.39
C GLU A 343 -8.02 16.74 -7.91
N PHE A 344 -8.45 15.80 -7.09
CA PHE A 344 -8.58 14.38 -7.47
C PHE A 344 -9.94 14.07 -8.06
N GLU A 345 -9.93 13.22 -9.08
CA GLU A 345 -11.15 12.69 -9.68
C GLU A 345 -11.46 11.33 -9.05
N TYR A 346 -12.19 11.32 -7.93
CA TYR A 346 -12.41 10.09 -7.19
C TYR A 346 -13.26 9.07 -7.97
N GLU A 347 -12.73 7.87 -8.15
CA GLU A 347 -13.42 6.75 -8.81
C GLU A 347 -13.40 5.51 -7.91
N PHE A 348 -14.53 4.80 -7.85
CA PHE A 348 -14.69 3.59 -7.04
C PHE A 348 -15.11 2.43 -7.93
N PHE A 349 -14.42 1.30 -7.82
CA PHE A 349 -14.65 0.12 -8.65
C PHE A 349 -14.85 -1.11 -7.79
N VAL A 350 -15.70 -2.03 -8.25
CA VAL A 350 -15.88 -3.33 -7.62
C VAL A 350 -15.36 -4.43 -8.53
N ILE A 351 -14.49 -5.29 -8.00
CA ILE A 351 -13.96 -6.45 -8.70
C ILE A 351 -14.60 -7.74 -8.18
N PRO A 352 -14.98 -8.71 -9.03
CA PRO A 352 -15.71 -9.91 -8.61
C PRO A 352 -14.81 -10.98 -7.99
N GLU A 353 -13.99 -10.57 -7.03
CA GLU A 353 -13.11 -11.43 -6.23
C GLU A 353 -13.74 -11.72 -4.87
N GLU A 354 -13.61 -12.96 -4.38
CA GLU A 354 -14.24 -13.39 -3.12
C GLU A 354 -13.46 -13.02 -1.86
N SER A 355 -12.19 -12.65 -2.02
CA SER A 355 -11.36 -12.22 -0.89
C SER A 355 -11.87 -10.90 -0.33
N LEU A 356 -11.79 -10.75 1.00
CA LEU A 356 -12.00 -9.45 1.64
C LEU A 356 -10.74 -8.63 1.37
N ASN A 357 -10.83 -7.72 0.41
CA ASN A 357 -9.74 -6.82 0.04
C ASN A 357 -10.26 -5.51 -0.58
N ALA A 358 -9.42 -4.49 -0.52
CA ALA A 358 -9.52 -3.27 -1.30
C ALA A 358 -8.12 -2.68 -1.46
N PHE A 359 -7.95 -1.77 -2.41
CA PHE A 359 -6.71 -1.01 -2.55
C PHE A 359 -6.98 0.35 -3.18
N ALA A 360 -6.16 1.33 -2.80
CA ALA A 360 -6.11 2.64 -3.41
C ALA A 360 -4.92 2.83 -4.36
N LEU A 361 -5.20 3.45 -5.51
CA LEU A 361 -4.19 4.02 -6.39
C LEU A 361 -4.01 5.51 -6.10
N PRO A 362 -2.86 6.10 -6.52
CA PRO A 362 -2.69 7.55 -6.56
C PRO A 362 -3.89 8.24 -7.23
N GLY A 363 -4.20 9.47 -6.82
CA GLY A 363 -5.29 10.25 -7.41
C GLY A 363 -6.70 9.75 -7.06
N GLY A 364 -6.87 9.02 -5.96
CA GLY A 364 -8.21 8.68 -5.47
C GLY A 364 -8.95 7.65 -6.33
N LYS A 365 -8.26 6.64 -6.87
CA LYS A 365 -8.90 5.50 -7.56
C LYS A 365 -8.92 4.31 -6.62
N ILE A 366 -10.10 3.89 -6.15
CA ILE A 366 -10.26 2.86 -5.13
C ILE A 366 -10.92 1.63 -5.77
N PHE A 367 -10.33 0.46 -5.55
CA PHE A 367 -10.85 -0.82 -6.00
C PHE A 367 -11.24 -1.66 -4.79
N LEU A 368 -12.43 -2.24 -4.80
CA LEU A 368 -12.95 -3.08 -3.75
C LEU A 368 -13.28 -4.47 -4.29
N ASN A 369 -12.93 -5.49 -3.54
CA ASN A 369 -13.36 -6.84 -3.88
C ASN A 369 -14.82 -7.04 -3.45
N ALA A 370 -15.58 -7.75 -4.28
CA ALA A 370 -16.94 -8.17 -3.98
C ALA A 370 -17.02 -8.95 -2.64
N GLY A 371 -15.97 -9.70 -2.30
CA GLY A 371 -15.80 -10.37 -1.02
C GLY A 371 -15.83 -9.43 0.19
N ALA A 372 -15.39 -8.18 0.05
CA ALA A 372 -15.51 -7.20 1.13
C ALA A 372 -16.97 -6.88 1.44
N ILE A 373 -17.80 -6.72 0.41
CA ILE A 373 -19.24 -6.51 0.54
C ILE A 373 -19.92 -7.78 1.07
N ALA A 374 -19.50 -8.96 0.61
CA ALA A 374 -20.09 -10.23 1.00
C ALA A 374 -19.82 -10.61 2.47
N LYS A 375 -18.72 -10.14 3.08
CA LYS A 375 -18.25 -10.56 4.41
C LYS A 375 -18.48 -9.55 5.52
N THR A 376 -18.63 -8.27 5.20
CA THR A 376 -18.96 -7.22 6.18
C THR A 376 -20.42 -7.30 6.63
N ASN A 377 -20.75 -6.63 7.75
CA ASN A 377 -22.08 -6.71 8.37
C ASN A 377 -22.86 -5.39 8.36
N SER A 378 -22.23 -4.27 7.96
CA SER A 378 -22.89 -2.98 7.89
C SER A 378 -22.27 -2.07 6.83
N GLU A 379 -23.02 -1.06 6.41
CA GLU A 379 -22.53 -0.01 5.53
C GLU A 379 -21.39 0.78 6.18
N ALA A 380 -21.42 0.95 7.51
CA ALA A 380 -20.34 1.59 8.25
C ALA A 380 -19.01 0.80 8.22
N GLU A 381 -19.03 -0.53 8.14
CA GLU A 381 -17.81 -1.33 7.92
C GLU A 381 -17.22 -1.09 6.53
N ILE A 382 -18.08 -1.05 5.49
CA ILE A 382 -17.65 -0.73 4.12
C ILE A 382 -17.17 0.72 4.01
N ALA A 383 -17.85 1.66 4.65
CA ALA A 383 -17.39 3.04 4.75
C ALA A 383 -16.05 3.11 5.48
N GLY A 384 -15.83 2.29 6.51
CA GLY A 384 -14.54 2.08 7.18
C GLY A 384 -13.43 1.67 6.23
N LEU A 385 -13.67 0.62 5.45
CA LEU A 385 -12.72 0.13 4.43
C LEU A 385 -12.41 1.22 3.39
N ILE A 386 -13.44 1.82 2.80
CA ILE A 386 -13.27 2.88 1.80
C ILE A 386 -12.56 4.08 2.42
N GLY A 387 -12.93 4.49 3.63
CA GLY A 387 -12.33 5.62 4.34
C GLY A 387 -10.84 5.40 4.62
N HIS A 388 -10.44 4.18 4.94
CA HIS A 388 -9.04 3.81 5.11
C HIS A 388 -8.27 3.88 3.77
N GLU A 389 -8.76 3.21 2.71
CA GLU A 389 -8.12 3.25 1.38
C GLU A 389 -8.05 4.67 0.81
N LEU A 390 -9.14 5.42 0.93
CA LEU A 390 -9.22 6.82 0.55
C LEU A 390 -8.19 7.66 1.30
N SER A 391 -7.93 7.35 2.58
CA SER A 391 -6.90 8.04 3.36
C SER A 391 -5.50 7.78 2.85
N HIS A 392 -5.18 6.56 2.38
CA HIS A 392 -3.91 6.29 1.70
C HIS A 392 -3.75 7.12 0.43
N ALA A 393 -4.81 7.26 -0.38
CA ALA A 393 -4.78 8.11 -1.57
C ALA A 393 -4.63 9.60 -1.21
N VAL A 394 -5.40 10.08 -0.24
CA VAL A 394 -5.45 11.49 0.18
C VAL A 394 -4.13 11.95 0.81
N LEU A 395 -3.51 11.08 1.61
CA LEU A 395 -2.18 11.29 2.20
C LEU A 395 -1.04 10.89 1.26
N SER A 396 -1.36 10.49 0.04
CA SER A 396 -0.41 10.15 -1.02
C SER A 396 0.56 9.02 -0.67
N HIS A 397 0.19 8.08 0.20
CA HIS A 397 1.08 7.02 0.67
C HIS A 397 1.63 6.16 -0.49
N GLY A 398 0.76 5.72 -1.41
CA GLY A 398 1.20 4.96 -2.59
C GLY A 398 2.14 5.78 -3.49
N PHE A 399 1.88 7.08 -3.63
CA PHE A 399 2.73 7.97 -4.41
C PHE A 399 4.07 8.28 -3.71
N GLN A 400 4.10 8.34 -2.38
CA GLN A 400 5.33 8.43 -1.59
C GLN A 400 6.22 7.21 -1.82
N LEU A 401 5.66 6.00 -1.77
CA LEU A 401 6.42 4.77 -2.01
C LEU A 401 7.01 4.73 -3.42
N VAL A 402 6.24 5.13 -4.43
CA VAL A 402 6.72 5.21 -5.83
C VAL A 402 7.83 6.25 -6.00
N THR A 403 7.75 7.39 -5.31
CA THR A 403 8.70 8.50 -5.47
C THR A 403 9.97 8.37 -4.62
N GLN A 404 9.90 7.76 -3.44
CA GLN A 404 11.06 7.64 -2.54
C GLN A 404 12.06 6.59 -3.01
N ALA A 405 11.60 5.50 -3.62
CA ALA A 405 12.46 4.35 -3.87
C ALA A 405 13.18 4.38 -5.24
N ASN A 406 13.11 5.50 -5.98
CA ASN A 406 13.53 5.58 -7.40
C ASN A 406 12.91 4.46 -8.27
N LEU A 407 11.82 3.84 -7.81
CA LEU A 407 11.19 2.63 -8.36
C LEU A 407 10.39 2.87 -9.64
N ILE A 408 10.57 4.02 -10.29
CA ILE A 408 9.76 4.36 -11.44
C ILE A 408 10.13 3.49 -12.66
N SER A 409 11.37 2.97 -12.70
CA SER A 409 11.76 1.91 -13.65
C SER A 409 11.02 0.58 -13.43
N ASN A 410 10.41 0.38 -12.25
CA ASN A 410 9.77 -0.87 -11.81
C ASN A 410 8.27 -0.71 -11.51
N VAL A 411 7.62 0.38 -11.94
CA VAL A 411 6.15 0.51 -11.81
C VAL A 411 5.41 -0.67 -12.48
N THR A 412 6.03 -1.33 -13.47
CA THR A 412 5.58 -2.60 -14.07
C THR A 412 5.64 -3.81 -13.14
N GLN A 413 6.51 -3.86 -12.13
CA GLN A 413 6.49 -4.94 -11.13
C GLN A 413 5.27 -4.87 -10.21
N TYR A 414 4.67 -3.68 -10.09
CA TYR A 414 3.51 -3.47 -9.23
C TYR A 414 2.18 -3.70 -9.96
N ILE A 415 2.19 -3.76 -11.30
CA ILE A 415 1.04 -4.16 -12.12
C ILE A 415 1.48 -5.38 -12.95
N PRO A 416 1.30 -6.61 -12.47
CA PRO A 416 1.75 -7.78 -13.21
C PRO A 416 1.06 -7.84 -14.58
N LEU A 417 1.86 -7.68 -15.63
CA LEU A 417 1.46 -8.00 -17.00
C LEU A 417 1.58 -9.51 -17.19
N GLY A 418 0.46 -10.21 -17.04
CA GLY A 418 0.31 -11.61 -17.43
C GLY A 418 0.73 -12.62 -16.37
N GLY A 419 -0.22 -13.47 -15.97
CA GLY A 419 0.01 -14.63 -15.11
C GLY A 419 -0.29 -14.35 -13.64
N THR A 420 -1.46 -14.81 -13.17
CA THR A 420 -1.99 -14.71 -11.80
C THR A 420 -2.51 -13.31 -11.42
N VAL A 421 -3.83 -13.14 -11.49
CA VAL A 421 -4.62 -11.97 -11.02
C VAL A 421 -4.42 -11.68 -9.51
N GLY A 422 -3.72 -12.56 -8.76
CA GLY A 422 -3.56 -12.48 -7.31
C GLY A 422 -2.46 -11.56 -6.75
N ARG A 423 -1.70 -10.81 -7.56
CA ARG A 423 -0.63 -9.89 -7.07
C ARG A 423 -0.79 -8.44 -7.57
N ILE A 424 -2.01 -7.93 -7.55
CA ILE A 424 -2.27 -6.51 -7.86
C ILE A 424 -1.66 -5.64 -6.75
N LEU A 425 -0.81 -4.68 -7.12
CA LEU A 425 -0.36 -3.52 -6.34
C LEU A 425 -0.32 -3.74 -4.82
N THR A 426 0.62 -4.59 -4.38
CA THR A 426 0.87 -4.87 -2.97
C THR A 426 1.79 -3.79 -2.42
N PHE A 427 1.22 -2.66 -1.96
CA PHE A 427 2.00 -1.67 -1.22
C PHE A 427 2.21 -2.17 0.21
N ASP A 428 3.48 -2.25 0.62
CA ASP A 428 3.84 -2.49 2.02
C ASP A 428 3.88 -1.16 2.75
N TYR A 429 2.73 -0.74 3.29
CA TYR A 429 2.65 0.50 4.04
C TYR A 429 3.32 0.37 5.42
N SER A 430 4.03 1.43 5.82
CA SER A 430 4.62 1.47 7.15
C SER A 430 3.54 1.52 8.23
N ARG A 431 3.85 1.07 9.45
CA ARG A 431 2.92 1.17 10.60
C ARG A 431 2.44 2.60 10.87
N ASP A 432 3.25 3.59 10.51
CA ASP A 432 2.86 4.99 10.63
C ASP A 432 1.84 5.40 9.56
N MET A 433 2.07 5.01 8.29
CA MET A 433 1.11 5.23 7.21
C MET A 433 -0.25 4.60 7.54
N GLU A 434 -0.26 3.37 8.07
CA GLU A 434 -1.48 2.69 8.54
C GLU A 434 -2.19 3.49 9.64
N ARG A 435 -1.46 3.99 10.64
CA ARG A 435 -2.03 4.80 11.73
C ARG A 435 -2.55 6.15 11.25
N GLN A 436 -1.89 6.77 10.28
CA GLN A 436 -2.37 8.00 9.65
C GLN A 436 -3.65 7.74 8.86
N ALA A 437 -3.71 6.64 8.10
CA ALA A 437 -4.91 6.23 7.38
C ALA A 437 -6.07 5.88 8.32
N ASP A 438 -5.79 5.26 9.46
CA ASP A 438 -6.79 5.00 10.50
C ASP A 438 -7.34 6.27 11.13
N ARG A 439 -6.48 7.24 11.44
CA ARG A 439 -6.88 8.55 12.00
C ARG A 439 -7.79 9.30 11.04
N LEU A 440 -7.33 9.46 9.80
CA LEU A 440 -8.08 10.18 8.78
C LEU A 440 -9.36 9.43 8.44
N GLY A 441 -9.30 8.12 8.18
CA GLY A 441 -10.46 7.29 7.86
C GLY A 441 -11.54 7.37 8.93
N THR A 442 -11.20 7.16 10.20
CA THR A 442 -12.16 7.28 11.32
C THR A 442 -12.79 8.66 11.42
N ARG A 443 -12.00 9.72 11.17
CA ARG A 443 -12.51 11.10 11.12
C ARG A 443 -13.47 11.30 9.94
N LEU A 444 -13.16 10.77 8.76
CA LEU A 444 -14.03 10.83 7.58
C LEU A 444 -15.36 10.13 7.84
N LEU A 445 -15.35 8.95 8.49
CA LEU A 445 -16.57 8.25 8.90
C LEU A 445 -17.43 9.15 9.79
N THR A 446 -16.82 9.71 10.84
CA THR A 446 -17.51 10.55 11.82
C THR A 446 -18.11 11.79 11.17
N ALA A 447 -17.34 12.48 10.31
CA ALA A 447 -17.79 13.67 9.60
C ALA A 447 -18.84 13.37 8.51
N ALA A 448 -18.83 12.16 7.93
CA ALA A 448 -19.89 11.68 7.04
C ALA A 448 -21.14 11.17 7.79
N GLY A 449 -21.14 11.19 9.13
CA GLY A 449 -22.27 10.74 9.96
C GLY A 449 -22.42 9.22 10.05
N TYR A 450 -21.39 8.46 9.69
CA TYR A 450 -21.31 7.02 9.97
C TYR A 450 -20.87 6.78 11.42
N ALA A 451 -21.19 5.60 11.94
CA ALA A 451 -20.67 5.14 13.22
C ALA A 451 -19.13 5.12 13.21
N ALA A 452 -18.50 5.85 14.14
CA ALA A 452 -17.04 5.99 14.21
C ALA A 452 -16.27 4.66 14.38
N ASP A 453 -16.93 3.61 14.86
CA ASP A 453 -16.37 2.27 15.03
C ASP A 453 -16.47 1.40 13.77
N GLY A 454 -16.90 1.92 12.62
CA GLY A 454 -17.00 1.15 11.36
C GLY A 454 -15.68 0.48 10.94
N LEU A 455 -14.56 1.22 10.92
CA LEU A 455 -13.24 0.66 10.62
C LEU A 455 -12.76 -0.33 11.70
N ARG A 456 -13.09 -0.07 12.97
CA ARG A 456 -12.80 -1.00 14.06
C ARG A 456 -13.59 -2.30 13.91
N ASN A 457 -14.84 -2.23 13.49
CA ASN A 457 -15.70 -3.38 13.29
C ASN A 457 -15.23 -4.22 12.09
N LEU A 458 -14.79 -3.58 11.01
CA LEU A 458 -14.14 -4.24 9.89
C LEU A 458 -12.94 -5.09 10.35
N MET A 459 -12.07 -4.55 11.22
CA MET A 459 -10.92 -5.30 11.77
C MET A 459 -11.36 -6.55 12.55
N VAL A 460 -12.46 -6.44 13.29
CA VAL A 460 -13.03 -7.59 14.01
C VAL A 460 -13.64 -8.60 13.05
N THR A 461 -14.35 -8.16 12.02
CA THR A 461 -14.85 -9.02 10.94
C THR A 461 -13.69 -9.78 10.28
N MET A 462 -12.60 -9.11 9.90
CA MET A 462 -11.41 -9.75 9.34
C MET A 462 -10.78 -10.78 10.28
N LYS A 463 -10.72 -10.49 11.59
CA LYS A 463 -10.22 -11.43 12.59
C LYS A 463 -11.10 -12.69 12.69
N ASN A 464 -12.42 -12.54 12.59
CA ASN A 464 -13.35 -13.67 12.63
C ASN A 464 -13.31 -14.52 11.36
N GLU A 465 -13.00 -13.91 10.21
CA GLU A 465 -12.75 -14.60 8.94
C GLU A 465 -11.41 -15.36 8.91
N GLN A 466 -10.50 -15.10 9.85
CA GLN A 466 -9.17 -15.71 9.92
C GLN A 466 -9.25 -17.17 10.42
N LYS A 467 -9.60 -18.10 9.54
CA LYS A 467 -9.67 -19.55 9.86
C LYS A 467 -8.32 -20.27 9.72
N ASN A 468 -7.59 -20.06 8.61
CA ASN A 468 -6.31 -20.75 8.32
C ASN A 468 -5.20 -19.82 7.76
N ALA A 469 -5.57 -18.64 7.23
CA ALA A 469 -4.66 -17.64 6.73
C ALA A 469 -5.28 -16.25 6.98
N PRO A 470 -4.46 -15.19 7.22
CA PRO A 470 -4.98 -13.83 7.32
C PRO A 470 -5.71 -13.44 6.01
N PRO A 471 -6.82 -12.68 6.08
CA PRO A 471 -7.39 -12.03 4.91
C PRO A 471 -6.32 -11.28 4.10
N VAL A 472 -6.43 -11.29 2.76
CA VAL A 472 -5.44 -10.67 1.86
C VAL A 472 -5.16 -9.21 2.25
N TRP A 473 -6.18 -8.47 2.65
CA TRP A 473 -6.04 -7.09 3.12
C TRP A 473 -5.09 -6.96 4.32
N LEU A 474 -5.07 -7.90 5.28
CA LEU A 474 -4.13 -7.86 6.41
C LEU A 474 -2.68 -8.16 6.03
N SER A 475 -2.45 -8.73 4.83
CA SER A 475 -1.09 -8.92 4.31
C SER A 475 -0.49 -7.60 3.81
N THR A 476 -1.32 -6.68 3.30
CA THR A 476 -0.88 -5.34 2.86
C THR A 476 -1.06 -4.28 3.93
N HIS A 477 -1.96 -4.51 4.89
CA HIS A 477 -2.30 -3.62 5.99
C HIS A 477 -2.14 -4.34 7.35
N PRO A 478 -0.91 -4.50 7.86
CA PRO A 478 -0.68 -5.23 9.10
C PRO A 478 -1.32 -4.54 10.31
N GLY A 479 -1.66 -5.30 11.36
CA GLY A 479 -1.97 -4.75 12.68
C GLY A 479 -3.14 -5.36 13.44
N GLY A 480 -3.98 -6.21 12.81
CA GLY A 480 -4.98 -7.07 13.47
C GLY A 480 -5.57 -6.55 14.81
N GLY A 481 -5.37 -7.32 15.90
CA GLY A 481 -5.90 -6.98 17.23
C GLY A 481 -5.24 -5.78 17.95
N GLU A 482 -4.06 -5.33 17.53
CA GLU A 482 -3.43 -4.10 18.04
C GLU A 482 -4.14 -2.87 17.46
N ARG A 483 -4.49 -2.90 16.16
CA ARG A 483 -5.26 -1.83 15.51
C ARG A 483 -6.67 -1.69 16.05
N VAL A 484 -7.33 -2.79 16.42
CA VAL A 484 -8.63 -2.73 17.14
C VAL A 484 -8.50 -1.87 18.39
N ARG A 485 -7.52 -2.16 19.26
CA ARG A 485 -7.28 -1.42 20.51
C ARG A 485 -6.91 0.04 20.26
N TYR A 486 -6.10 0.29 19.24
CA TYR A 486 -5.73 1.63 18.82
C TYR A 486 -6.96 2.45 18.36
N LEU A 487 -7.82 1.89 17.53
CA LEU A 487 -9.05 2.54 17.06
C LEU A 487 -10.03 2.80 18.20
N GLU A 488 -10.18 1.87 19.15
CA GLU A 488 -10.99 2.08 20.36
C GLU A 488 -10.49 3.26 21.19
N THR A 489 -9.17 3.36 21.36
CA THR A 489 -8.52 4.50 22.04
C THR A 489 -8.72 5.80 21.27
N LEU A 490 -8.54 5.78 19.95
CA LEU A 490 -8.72 6.94 19.07
C LEU A 490 -10.16 7.48 19.18
N ILE A 491 -11.15 6.60 19.05
CA ILE A 491 -12.58 6.95 19.11
C ILE A 491 -12.92 7.54 20.47
N THR A 492 -12.47 6.90 21.56
CA THR A 492 -12.78 7.33 22.93
C THR A 492 -12.11 8.66 23.27
N THR A 493 -10.82 8.79 22.97
CA THR A 493 -10.02 9.99 23.31
C THR A 493 -10.50 11.22 22.56
N ASN A 494 -10.95 11.08 21.31
CA ASN A 494 -11.44 12.19 20.51
C ASN A 494 -12.96 12.42 20.63
N GLY A 495 -13.66 11.62 21.45
CA GLY A 495 -15.12 11.72 21.62
C GLY A 495 -15.89 11.45 20.33
N TYR A 496 -15.36 10.63 19.41
CA TYR A 496 -16.03 10.32 18.16
C TYR A 496 -17.29 9.49 18.40
N ASN A 497 -18.39 9.91 17.79
CA ASN A 497 -19.69 9.28 18.02
C ASN A 497 -19.77 7.93 17.31
N ARG A 498 -19.62 6.84 18.08
CA ARG A 498 -19.89 5.48 17.59
C ARG A 498 -21.38 5.11 17.57
N TYR A 499 -22.29 5.94 18.06
CA TYR A 499 -23.73 5.71 18.04
C TYR A 499 -24.36 6.53 16.92
N ALA A 500 -23.95 6.26 15.68
CA ALA A 500 -24.44 6.92 14.48
C ALA A 500 -24.82 5.86 13.42
N TYR A 501 -25.12 6.30 12.19
CA TYR A 501 -25.64 5.44 11.14
C TYR A 501 -24.74 4.22 10.85
N GLU A 502 -25.32 3.02 10.90
CA GLU A 502 -24.67 1.74 10.60
C GLU A 502 -25.00 1.26 9.18
N GLY A 503 -26.24 1.46 8.74
CA GLY A 503 -26.72 1.03 7.42
C GLY A 503 -26.78 -0.49 7.26
N VAL A 504 -27.32 -1.20 8.26
CA VAL A 504 -27.37 -2.67 8.25
C VAL A 504 -28.31 -3.19 7.16
N ALA A 505 -29.51 -2.61 7.03
CA ALA A 505 -30.51 -3.07 6.07
C ALA A 505 -30.13 -2.76 4.61
N SER A 506 -29.61 -1.57 4.34
CA SER A 506 -29.12 -1.18 3.00
C SER A 506 -27.98 -2.10 2.57
N HIS A 507 -27.02 -2.32 3.46
CA HIS A 507 -25.88 -3.19 3.21
C HIS A 507 -26.31 -4.64 2.97
N GLN A 508 -27.23 -5.20 3.77
CA GLN A 508 -27.68 -6.58 3.60
C GLN A 508 -28.28 -6.82 2.21
N LYS A 509 -29.07 -5.88 1.68
CA LYS A 509 -29.62 -5.97 0.32
C LYS A 509 -28.53 -6.09 -0.74
N ILE A 510 -27.49 -5.26 -0.64
CA ILE A 510 -26.38 -5.24 -1.61
C ILE A 510 -25.49 -6.49 -1.43
N LYS A 511 -25.27 -6.91 -0.19
CA LYS A 511 -24.57 -8.16 0.16
C LYS A 511 -25.21 -9.38 -0.49
N ASP A 512 -26.52 -9.52 -0.43
CA ASP A 512 -27.24 -10.63 -1.06
C ASP A 512 -27.07 -10.61 -2.59
N LYS A 513 -27.17 -9.42 -3.19
CA LYS A 513 -26.97 -9.23 -4.64
C LYS A 513 -25.54 -9.58 -5.07
N VAL A 514 -24.54 -9.14 -4.31
CA VAL A 514 -23.13 -9.46 -4.58
C VAL A 514 -22.86 -10.95 -4.45
N LYS A 515 -23.43 -11.62 -3.44
CA LYS A 515 -23.32 -13.08 -3.31
C LYS A 515 -23.92 -13.81 -4.52
N GLN A 516 -25.04 -13.32 -5.05
CA GLN A 516 -25.62 -13.86 -6.29
C GLN A 516 -24.67 -13.67 -7.48
N ILE A 517 -24.12 -12.46 -7.68
CA ILE A 517 -23.19 -12.17 -8.78
C ILE A 517 -21.94 -13.07 -8.73
N ILE A 518 -21.36 -13.23 -7.54
CA ILE A 518 -20.20 -14.12 -7.32
C ILE A 518 -20.55 -15.57 -7.69
N LYS A 519 -21.72 -16.05 -7.26
CA LYS A 519 -22.19 -17.41 -7.56
C LYS A 519 -22.41 -17.62 -9.05
N GLU A 520 -23.10 -16.70 -9.72
CA GLU A 520 -23.36 -16.77 -11.17
C GLU A 520 -22.06 -16.78 -11.98
N ARG A 521 -21.06 -16.01 -11.56
CA ARG A 521 -19.74 -16.01 -12.19
C ARG A 521 -19.03 -17.35 -12.03
N LYS A 522 -19.00 -17.90 -10.82
CA LYS A 522 -18.44 -19.24 -10.56
C LYS A 522 -19.11 -20.32 -11.41
N ASP A 523 -20.43 -20.27 -11.54
CA ASP A 523 -21.19 -21.23 -12.34
C ASP A 523 -20.88 -21.07 -13.84
N LYS A 524 -20.59 -19.85 -14.30
CA LYS A 524 -20.16 -19.58 -15.68
C LYS A 524 -18.73 -20.07 -15.93
N ASP A 525 -17.80 -19.76 -15.04
CA ASP A 525 -16.38 -20.17 -15.16
C ASP A 525 -16.28 -21.70 -15.20
N LYS A 526 -17.00 -22.41 -14.32
CA LYS A 526 -17.09 -23.89 -14.34
C LYS A 526 -17.65 -24.44 -15.66
N LYS A 527 -18.64 -23.78 -16.26
CA LYS A 527 -19.19 -24.19 -17.56
C LYS A 527 -18.20 -23.96 -18.70
N GLU A 528 -17.43 -22.88 -18.66
CA GLU A 528 -16.40 -22.60 -19.66
C GLU A 528 -15.22 -23.58 -19.55
N ASP A 529 -14.81 -23.94 -18.34
CA ASP A 529 -13.75 -24.93 -18.11
C ASP A 529 -14.19 -26.33 -18.55
N ASN A 530 -15.39 -26.78 -18.16
CA ASN A 530 -15.94 -28.05 -18.64
C ASN A 530 -16.02 -28.11 -20.18
N LYS A 531 -16.37 -26.99 -20.83
CA LYS A 531 -16.44 -26.93 -22.30
C LYS A 531 -15.06 -27.00 -22.96
N LYS A 532 -14.02 -26.42 -22.34
CA LYS A 532 -12.63 -26.54 -22.82
C LYS A 532 -12.09 -27.95 -22.64
N ASP A 533 -12.46 -28.61 -21.54
CA ASP A 533 -12.10 -30.00 -21.29
C ASP A 533 -12.77 -30.94 -22.30
N GLU A 534 -14.07 -30.75 -22.56
CA GLU A 534 -14.79 -31.46 -23.63
C GLU A 534 -14.17 -31.23 -25.02
N GLU A 535 -13.81 -30.00 -25.37
CA GLU A 535 -13.18 -29.67 -26.67
C GLU A 535 -11.74 -30.24 -26.79
N ASN A 536 -11.01 -30.34 -25.68
CA ASN A 536 -9.69 -30.97 -25.63
C ASN A 536 -9.79 -32.49 -25.71
N ASP A 537 -10.79 -33.10 -25.08
CA ASP A 537 -11.08 -34.53 -25.19
C ASP A 537 -11.55 -34.90 -26.60
N GLU A 538 -12.34 -34.05 -27.26
CA GLU A 538 -12.74 -34.22 -28.66
C GLU A 538 -11.53 -34.11 -29.62
N LYS A 539 -10.61 -33.17 -29.37
CA LYS A 539 -9.35 -33.06 -30.13
C LYS A 539 -8.40 -34.24 -29.88
N ASN A 540 -8.35 -34.77 -28.66
CA ASN A 540 -7.55 -35.96 -28.32
C ASN A 540 -8.15 -37.26 -28.87
N THR A 541 -9.48 -37.39 -28.91
CA THR A 541 -10.15 -38.54 -29.53
C THR A 541 -10.05 -38.51 -31.05
N VAL A 542 -10.10 -37.33 -31.68
CA VAL A 542 -9.82 -37.17 -33.13
C VAL A 542 -8.36 -37.48 -33.45
N SER A 543 -7.38 -37.06 -32.61
CA SER A 543 -5.96 -37.38 -32.82
C SER A 543 -5.63 -38.86 -32.59
N MET A 544 -6.30 -39.53 -31.65
CA MET A 544 -6.20 -40.99 -31.46
C MET A 544 -6.80 -41.77 -32.64
N ASN A 545 -7.94 -41.32 -33.20
CA ASN A 545 -8.55 -41.98 -34.36
C ASN A 545 -7.74 -41.82 -35.66
N LEU A 546 -6.97 -40.73 -35.80
CA LEU A 546 -6.03 -40.53 -36.92
C LEU A 546 -4.83 -41.48 -36.84
N ASN A 547 -4.41 -41.89 -35.64
CA ASN A 547 -3.32 -42.85 -35.44
C ASN A 547 -3.75 -44.33 -35.53
N SER A 548 -5.05 -44.62 -35.63
CA SER A 548 -5.59 -45.97 -35.79
C SER A 548 -6.01 -46.35 -37.21
N LEU A 549 -5.73 -45.50 -38.21
CA LEU A 549 -5.90 -45.87 -39.62
C LEU A 549 -4.73 -46.80 -40.03
N PRO A 550 -5.00 -47.96 -40.67
CA PRO A 550 -3.94 -48.81 -41.17
C PRO A 550 -3.10 -48.03 -42.18
N THR A 551 -1.79 -48.15 -42.06
CA THR A 551 -0.79 -47.53 -42.93
C THR A 551 -1.09 -47.85 -44.40
N VAL A 552 -1.75 -46.92 -45.10
CA VAL A 552 -1.86 -46.97 -46.56
C VAL A 552 -0.55 -46.46 -47.13
N ASN A 553 0.38 -47.41 -47.27
CA ASN A 553 1.43 -47.51 -48.29
C ASN A 553 2.06 -46.19 -48.82
N GLU A 554 3.33 -45.97 -48.48
CA GLU A 554 4.22 -44.86 -48.89
C GLU A 554 4.47 -44.71 -50.42
N SER A 555 3.61 -45.26 -51.28
CA SER A 555 3.82 -45.25 -52.74
C SER A 555 3.04 -44.18 -53.52
N LEU A 556 2.36 -43.23 -52.87
CA LEU A 556 1.56 -42.20 -53.56
C LEU A 556 1.98 -40.74 -53.31
N MET A 557 2.95 -40.47 -52.43
CA MET A 557 3.49 -39.12 -52.22
C MET A 557 4.73 -38.77 -53.07
N LEU A 558 4.93 -39.51 -54.17
CA LEU A 558 6.01 -39.27 -55.15
C LEU A 558 5.50 -38.88 -56.55
N ILE A 559 4.18 -38.63 -56.71
CA ILE A 559 3.57 -38.29 -58.01
C ILE A 559 3.07 -36.84 -58.11
N LEU A 560 3.08 -36.05 -57.03
CA LEU A 560 2.65 -34.63 -57.06
C LEU A 560 3.77 -33.60 -56.82
N LEU A 561 5.02 -33.97 -57.06
CA LEU A 561 6.19 -33.06 -57.02
C LEU A 561 6.98 -33.05 -58.34
N ASN A 562 6.31 -33.22 -59.48
CA ASN A 562 6.99 -33.21 -60.78
C ASN A 562 6.20 -32.52 -61.92
N TYR A 563 5.53 -31.42 -61.62
CA TYR A 563 5.13 -30.45 -62.66
C TYR A 563 5.24 -29.01 -62.13
N SER A 564 6.48 -28.52 -62.10
CA SER A 564 6.77 -27.09 -62.21
C SER A 564 8.09 -26.95 -62.94
N PHE A 565 8.00 -26.68 -64.25
CA PHE A 565 8.82 -25.74 -65.04
C PHE A 565 8.82 -26.17 -66.52
N CYS A 566 7.93 -25.59 -67.34
CA CYS A 566 8.28 -25.10 -68.68
C CYS A 566 7.15 -24.28 -69.34
N ALA A 567 7.55 -23.18 -70.02
CA ALA A 567 6.84 -22.35 -71.01
C ALA A 567 5.78 -21.34 -70.47
N ILE A 568 6.14 -20.07 -70.19
CA ILE A 568 6.32 -18.90 -71.09
C ILE A 568 5.00 -18.36 -71.67
N ASN A 569 4.52 -17.25 -71.11
CA ASN A 569 4.57 -15.92 -71.73
C ASN A 569 4.43 -14.81 -70.69
#